data_AF-A0A8B5W2J9-F1
#
_entry.id   AF-A0A8B5W2J9-F1
#
_cell.length_a   1.000
_cell.length_b   1.000
_cell.length_c   1.000
_cell.angle_alpha   90.00
_cell.angle_beta   90.00
_cell.angle_gamma   90.00
#
_symmetry.space_group_name_H-M   'P 1'
#
loop_
_entity.id
_entity.type
_entity.pdbx_description
1 polymer ?
#
loop_
_entity_poly.entity_id
_entity_poly.type
_entity_poly.pdbx_seq_one_letter_code
_entity_poly.pdbx_strand_id
1 'polypeptide(L)'
;MEKHFQLVFPDSEEALIAMHFVNAQLDSPFMNDALVVTDISNQILDIVSKESGVLLDAEELTYSINRFLSHLKFFILKYLHNEKANQSEDSTMFRYLEKHFPETKRIVDIIDNYLKTNQAWEITNEDKMYLTIHINKLIGE
;
A
#
# COMPACT_ATOMS: atom_id res chain seq x y z
N MET A 1 -37.88 -11.11 2.69
CA MET A 1 -38.08 -11.58 1.30
C MET A 1 -36.72 -11.90 0.73
N GLU A 2 -36.28 -13.16 0.79
CA GLU A 2 -35.08 -13.60 0.09
C GLU A 2 -35.53 -14.20 -1.24
N LYS A 3 -35.19 -13.52 -2.34
CA LYS A 3 -35.36 -14.08 -3.69
C LYS A 3 -34.13 -14.94 -3.98
N HIS A 4 -34.19 -16.22 -3.64
CA HIS A 4 -33.24 -17.20 -4.16
C HIS A 4 -33.63 -17.52 -5.61
N PHE A 5 -32.86 -17.03 -6.57
CA PHE A 5 -32.92 -17.54 -7.93
C PHE A 5 -32.21 -18.89 -7.95
N GLN A 6 -32.98 -19.99 -8.02
CA GLN A 6 -32.47 -21.34 -8.28
C GLN A 6 -32.10 -21.46 -9.77
N LEU A 7 -31.12 -20.68 -10.21
CA LEU A 7 -30.56 -20.76 -11.55
C LEU A 7 -29.33 -21.66 -11.48
N VAL A 8 -29.43 -22.84 -12.08
CA VAL A 8 -28.26 -23.66 -12.43
C VAL A 8 -27.71 -23.06 -13.71
N PHE A 9 -26.61 -22.31 -13.59
CA PHE A 9 -25.94 -21.77 -14.76
C PHE A 9 -25.23 -22.93 -15.49
N PRO A 10 -25.34 -23.04 -16.81
CA PRO A 10 -24.46 -23.89 -17.59
C PRO A 10 -23.01 -23.43 -17.40
N ASP A 11 -22.04 -24.36 -17.38
CA ASP A 11 -20.61 -24.04 -17.20
C ASP A 11 -20.12 -22.92 -18.15
N SER A 12 -20.71 -22.84 -19.35
CA SER A 12 -20.41 -21.80 -20.32
C SER A 12 -20.83 -20.39 -19.88
N GLU A 13 -21.89 -20.25 -19.09
CA GLU A 13 -22.41 -18.96 -18.63
C GLU A 13 -21.67 -18.49 -17.37
N GLU A 14 -21.24 -19.41 -16.50
CA GLU A 14 -20.35 -19.08 -15.37
C GLU A 14 -19.01 -18.53 -15.84
N ALA A 15 -18.40 -19.16 -16.86
CA ALA A 15 -17.18 -18.67 -17.49
C ALA A 15 -17.41 -17.32 -18.18
N LEU A 16 -18.57 -17.10 -18.81
CA LEU A 16 -18.91 -15.85 -19.46
C LEU A 16 -19.13 -14.71 -18.44
N ILE A 17 -19.80 -14.98 -17.33
CA ILE A 17 -20.00 -14.04 -16.22
C ILE A 17 -18.65 -13.71 -15.58
N ALA A 18 -17.82 -14.72 -15.30
CA ALA A 18 -16.47 -14.50 -14.78
C ALA A 18 -15.62 -13.64 -15.73
N MET A 19 -15.68 -13.92 -17.04
CA MET A 19 -14.97 -13.14 -18.05
C MET A 19 -15.51 -11.72 -18.17
N HIS A 20 -16.83 -11.51 -18.17
CA HIS A 20 -17.43 -10.18 -18.16
C HIS A 20 -17.10 -9.40 -16.89
N PHE A 21 -17.00 -10.07 -15.73
CA PHE A 21 -16.59 -9.45 -14.48
C PHE A 21 -15.10 -9.03 -14.49
N VAL A 22 -14.23 -9.86 -15.08
CA VAL A 22 -12.83 -9.49 -15.33
C VAL A 22 -12.76 -8.32 -16.31
N ASN A 23 -13.46 -8.41 -17.45
CA ASN A 23 -13.46 -7.38 -18.50
C ASN A 23 -14.04 -6.04 -18.02
N ALA A 24 -15.08 -6.05 -17.18
CA ALA A 24 -15.66 -4.84 -16.61
C ALA A 24 -14.73 -4.14 -15.60
N GLN A 25 -13.75 -4.86 -15.03
CA GLN A 25 -12.70 -4.24 -14.23
C GLN A 25 -11.61 -3.60 -15.10
N LEU A 26 -11.42 -4.05 -16.35
CA LEU A 26 -10.37 -3.52 -17.24
C LEU A 26 -10.59 -2.06 -17.64
N ASP A 27 -11.84 -1.66 -17.89
CA ASP A 27 -12.21 -0.29 -18.27
C ASP A 27 -12.67 0.58 -17.09
N SER A 28 -12.34 0.17 -15.86
CA SER A 28 -12.81 0.81 -14.64
C SER A 28 -11.77 1.80 -14.07
N PRO A 29 -12.19 2.88 -13.38
CA PRO A 29 -11.30 3.69 -12.56
C PRO A 29 -10.40 2.86 -11.63
N PHE A 30 -10.88 1.68 -11.19
CA PHE A 30 -10.11 0.73 -10.37
C PHE A 30 -8.85 0.19 -11.06
N MET A 31 -8.83 0.05 -12.39
CA MET A 31 -7.62 -0.37 -13.12
C MET A 31 -6.55 0.71 -13.12
N ASN A 32 -6.96 1.99 -13.22
CA ASN A 32 -6.05 3.12 -13.10
C ASN A 32 -5.44 3.17 -11.69
N ASP A 33 -6.27 2.99 -10.65
CA ASP A 33 -5.80 2.91 -9.27
C ASP A 33 -4.81 1.75 -9.06
N ALA A 34 -5.06 0.59 -9.66
CA ALA A 34 -4.17 -0.56 -9.54
C ALA A 34 -2.77 -0.25 -10.12
N LEU A 35 -2.69 0.38 -11.29
CA LEU A 35 -1.42 0.77 -11.90
C LEU A 35 -0.67 1.79 -11.03
N VAL A 36 -1.37 2.81 -10.52
CA VAL A 36 -0.76 3.83 -9.65
C VAL A 36 -0.29 3.23 -8.34
N VAL A 37 -1.09 2.34 -7.74
CA VAL A 37 -0.70 1.59 -6.53
C VAL A 37 0.56 0.78 -6.77
N THR A 38 0.65 0.05 -7.88
CA THR A 38 1.83 -0.74 -8.20
C THR A 38 3.06 0.14 -8.40
N ASP A 39 2.94 1.23 -9.16
CA ASP A 39 4.06 2.15 -9.42
C ASP A 39 4.61 2.77 -8.13
N ILE A 40 3.73 3.36 -7.31
CA ILE A 40 4.13 3.96 -6.05
C ILE A 40 4.69 2.90 -5.08
N SER A 41 4.10 1.70 -5.05
CA SER A 41 4.59 0.62 -4.19
C SER A 41 6.01 0.20 -4.55
N ASN A 42 6.29 0.03 -5.84
CA ASN A 42 7.63 -0.33 -6.33
C ASN A 42 8.63 0.78 -6.03
N GLN A 43 8.27 2.04 -6.26
CA GLN A 43 9.17 3.18 -5.97
C GLN A 43 9.49 3.29 -4.48
N ILE A 44 8.51 3.06 -3.60
CA ILE A 44 8.75 3.04 -2.16
C ILE A 44 9.65 1.85 -1.78
N LEU A 45 9.40 0.66 -2.34
CA LEU A 45 10.23 -0.51 -2.08
C LEU A 45 11.68 -0.29 -2.52
N ASP A 46 11.89 0.34 -3.68
CA ASP A 46 13.20 0.69 -4.21
C ASP A 46 13.93 1.69 -3.31
N ILE A 47 13.23 2.70 -2.79
CA ILE A 47 13.78 3.63 -1.80
C ILE A 47 14.23 2.86 -0.56
N VAL A 48 13.38 1.97 -0.02
CA VAL A 48 13.73 1.18 1.18
C VAL A 48 14.94 0.28 0.90
N SER A 49 14.93 -0.43 -0.23
CA SER A 49 16.00 -1.34 -0.66
C SER A 49 17.35 -0.61 -0.75
N LYS A 50 17.36 0.51 -1.48
CA LYS A 50 18.57 1.33 -1.67
C LYS A 50 19.09 1.93 -0.38
N GLU A 51 18.21 2.51 0.44
CA GLU A 51 18.62 3.28 1.61
C GLU A 51 18.95 2.40 2.82
N SER A 52 18.40 1.18 2.89
CA SER A 52 18.77 0.19 3.91
C SER A 52 19.94 -0.71 3.50
N GLY A 53 20.22 -0.84 2.21
CA GLY A 53 21.21 -1.78 1.67
C GLY A 53 20.75 -3.24 1.69
N VAL A 54 19.49 -3.52 2.06
CA VAL A 54 18.87 -4.84 1.98
C VAL A 54 18.27 -5.00 0.59
N LEU A 55 18.58 -6.11 -0.09
CA LEU A 55 17.95 -6.43 -1.37
C LEU A 55 16.48 -6.79 -1.12
N LEU A 56 15.58 -5.93 -1.56
CA LEU A 56 14.14 -6.16 -1.52
C LEU A 56 13.61 -6.20 -2.95
N ASP A 57 12.89 -7.27 -3.29
CA ASP A 57 12.27 -7.46 -4.60
C ASP A 57 10.76 -7.66 -4.42
N ALA A 58 9.95 -6.92 -5.17
CA ALA A 58 8.49 -7.03 -5.10
C ALA A 58 7.99 -8.40 -5.62
N GLU A 59 8.78 -9.07 -6.46
CA GLU A 59 8.49 -10.42 -6.96
C GLU A 59 8.87 -11.52 -5.95
N GLU A 60 9.67 -11.19 -4.94
CA GLU A 60 10.00 -12.13 -3.87
C GLU A 60 8.78 -12.40 -2.98
N LEU A 61 8.33 -13.65 -2.98
CA LEU A 61 7.13 -14.10 -2.26
C LEU A 61 7.34 -14.28 -0.74
N THR A 62 8.19 -13.46 -0.11
CA THR A 62 8.37 -13.51 1.34
C THR A 62 7.12 -12.98 2.06
N TYR A 63 6.86 -13.49 3.25
CA TYR A 63 5.73 -13.04 4.06
C TYR A 63 5.85 -11.56 4.45
N SER A 64 7.06 -11.08 4.75
CA SER A 64 7.29 -9.69 5.16
C SER A 64 7.07 -8.71 4.01
N ILE A 65 7.57 -9.03 2.80
CA ILE A 65 7.37 -8.20 1.60
C ILE A 65 5.89 -8.16 1.22
N ASN A 66 5.22 -9.32 1.11
CA ASN A 66 3.80 -9.38 0.77
C ASN A 66 2.92 -8.61 1.77
N ARG A 67 3.23 -8.72 3.06
CA ARG A 67 2.54 -7.96 4.10
C ARG A 67 2.77 -6.47 3.93
N PHE A 68 4.01 -6.04 3.70
CA PHE A 68 4.35 -4.63 3.46
C PHE A 68 3.61 -4.07 2.25
N LEU A 69 3.65 -4.76 1.10
CA LEU A 69 2.95 -4.33 -0.12
C LEU A 69 1.43 -4.28 0.05
N SER A 70 0.85 -5.26 0.74
CA SER A 70 -0.59 -5.26 1.05
C SER A 70 -1.00 -4.04 1.88
N HIS A 71 -0.19 -3.73 2.88
CA HIS A 71 -0.35 -2.57 3.75
C HIS A 71 -0.19 -1.26 2.97
N LEU A 72 0.87 -1.17 2.17
CA LEU A 72 1.17 -0.01 1.36
C LEU A 72 0.08 0.27 0.31
N LYS A 73 -0.53 -0.77 -0.26
CA LYS A 73 -1.70 -0.65 -1.15
C LYS A 73 -2.84 0.13 -0.49
N PHE A 74 -3.24 -0.22 0.73
CA PHE A 74 -4.34 0.47 1.42
C PHE A 74 -3.96 1.91 1.78
N PHE A 75 -2.70 2.12 2.19
CA PHE A 75 -2.17 3.47 2.40
C PHE A 75 -2.28 4.31 1.12
N ILE A 76 -1.84 3.80 -0.04
CA ILE A 76 -1.90 4.52 -1.31
C ILE A 76 -3.35 4.81 -1.73
N LEU A 77 -4.24 3.81 -1.64
CA LEU A 77 -5.66 3.97 -1.98
C LEU A 77 -6.34 5.06 -1.14
N LYS A 78 -6.02 5.12 0.17
CA LYS A 78 -6.50 6.18 1.07
C LYS A 78 -6.19 7.58 0.52
N TYR A 79 -4.96 7.78 0.06
CA TYR A 79 -4.51 9.08 -0.49
C TYR A 79 -5.06 9.34 -1.89
N LEU A 80 -5.15 8.32 -2.76
CA LEU A 80 -5.76 8.44 -4.09
C LEU A 80 -7.23 8.86 -4.01
N HIS A 81 -7.97 8.32 -3.04
CA HIS A 81 -9.40 8.60 -2.87
C HIS A 81 -9.68 9.80 -1.97
N ASN A 82 -8.63 10.53 -1.57
CA ASN A 82 -8.72 11.75 -0.77
C ASN A 82 -9.47 11.53 0.55
N GLU A 83 -9.35 10.33 1.11
CA GLU A 83 -9.91 10.00 2.42
C GLU A 83 -9.11 10.76 3.47
N LYS A 84 -9.75 11.77 4.07
CA LYS A 84 -9.11 12.62 5.07
C LYS A 84 -8.58 11.76 6.21
N ALA A 85 -7.27 11.82 6.43
CA ALA A 85 -6.67 11.26 7.62
C ALA A 85 -7.20 12.02 8.85
N ASN A 86 -7.72 11.29 9.83
CA ASN A 86 -7.92 11.85 11.16
C ASN A 86 -6.54 12.17 11.72
N GLN A 87 -6.28 13.44 12.03
CA GLN A 87 -5.06 13.81 12.73
C GLN A 87 -5.21 13.37 14.18
N SER A 88 -4.64 12.22 14.53
CA SER A 88 -4.44 11.85 15.92
C SER A 88 -3.04 12.32 16.35
N GLU A 89 -2.99 13.17 17.37
CA GLU A 89 -1.75 13.75 17.92
C GLU A 89 -1.07 12.81 18.94
N ASP A 90 -1.05 11.49 18.73
CA ASP A 90 -0.30 10.63 19.67
C ASP A 90 1.22 10.75 19.44
N SER A 91 1.74 11.85 19.95
CA SER A 91 3.11 12.29 19.81
C SER A 91 4.09 11.43 20.61
N THR A 92 3.61 10.60 21.55
CA THR A 92 4.49 9.82 22.43
C THR A 92 5.06 8.61 21.72
N MET A 93 4.22 7.83 21.04
CA MET A 93 4.68 6.66 20.28
C MET A 93 5.53 7.08 19.08
N PHE A 94 5.14 8.16 18.39
CA PHE A 94 5.94 8.70 17.29
C PHE A 94 7.35 9.08 17.75
N ARG A 95 7.49 9.89 18.81
CA ARG A 95 8.81 10.26 19.37
C ARG A 95 9.62 9.04 19.83
N TYR A 96 8.96 8.02 20.36
CA TYR A 96 9.64 6.77 20.75
C TYR A 96 10.26 6.11 19.53
N LEU A 97 9.51 5.94 18.44
CA LEU A 97 10.02 5.33 17.22
C LEU A 97 11.14 6.17 16.57
N GLU A 98 11.01 7.50 16.54
CA GLU A 98 12.07 8.37 16.02
C GLU A 98 13.38 8.22 16.80
N LYS A 99 13.30 8.00 18.12
CA LYS A 99 14.47 7.82 18.98
C LYS A 99 15.10 6.44 18.83
N HIS A 100 14.28 5.40 18.68
CA HIS A 100 14.73 4.01 18.72
C HIS A 100 15.07 3.43 17.34
N PHE A 101 14.53 3.99 16.26
CA PHE A 101 14.73 3.54 14.88
C PHE A 101 15.16 4.71 13.97
N PRO A 102 16.31 5.36 14.25
CA PRO A 102 16.71 6.57 13.53
C PRO A 102 17.01 6.33 12.05
N GLU A 103 17.54 5.16 11.68
CA GLU A 103 17.78 4.81 10.28
C GLU A 103 16.48 4.59 9.53
N THR A 104 15.57 3.80 10.10
CA THR A 104 14.24 3.62 9.51
C THR A 104 13.50 4.96 9.38
N LYS A 105 13.59 5.84 10.39
CA LYS A 105 13.02 7.20 10.35
C LYS A 105 13.59 8.02 9.20
N ARG A 106 14.90 7.95 8.94
CA ARG A 106 15.55 8.61 7.80
C ARG A 106 14.98 8.12 6.46
N ILE A 107 14.73 6.80 6.32
CA ILE A 107 14.11 6.23 5.12
C ILE A 107 12.68 6.74 4.94
N VAL A 108 11.90 6.81 6.03
CA VAL A 108 10.54 7.36 6.01
C VAL A 108 10.52 8.84 5.60
N ASP A 109 11.47 9.65 6.06
CA ASP A 109 11.58 11.06 5.65
C ASP A 109 11.87 11.20 4.14
N ILE A 110 12.64 10.27 3.56
CA ILE A 110 12.89 10.23 2.11
C ILE A 110 11.61 9.87 1.35
N ILE A 111 10.85 8.89 1.86
CA ILE A 111 9.55 8.50 1.28
C ILE A 111 8.54 9.66 1.37
N ASP A 112 8.46 10.36 2.50
CA ASP A 112 7.61 11.54 2.68
C ASP A 112 7.94 12.61 1.63
N ASN A 113 9.23 12.92 1.45
CA ASN A 113 9.66 13.87 0.44
C ASN A 113 9.33 13.41 -0.99
N TYR A 114 9.49 12.11 -1.28
CA TYR A 114 9.09 11.51 -2.56
C TYR A 114 7.58 11.68 -2.82
N LEU A 115 6.74 11.35 -1.83
CA LEU A 115 5.28 11.46 -1.94
C LEU A 115 4.84 12.91 -2.07
N LYS A 116 5.45 13.83 -1.33
CA LYS A 116 5.19 15.27 -1.43
C LYS A 116 5.56 15.83 -2.80
N THR A 117 6.70 15.43 -3.35
CA THR A 117 7.21 15.99 -4.61
C THR A 117 6.50 15.41 -5.83
N ASN A 118 6.24 14.10 -5.84
CA ASN A 118 5.72 13.41 -7.03
C ASN A 118 4.20 13.24 -7.03
N GLN A 119 3.57 13.21 -5.85
CA GLN A 119 2.13 12.96 -5.69
C GLN A 119 1.38 14.13 -5.05
N ALA A 120 2.10 15.17 -4.58
CA ALA A 120 1.54 16.27 -3.79
C ALA A 120 0.81 15.80 -2.51
N TRP A 121 1.22 14.65 -1.96
CA TRP A 121 0.67 14.10 -0.73
C TRP A 121 1.49 14.55 0.47
N GLU A 122 0.83 15.12 1.48
CA GLU A 122 1.42 15.40 2.79
C GLU A 122 0.94 14.33 3.77
N ILE A 123 1.85 13.45 4.18
CA ILE A 123 1.49 12.33 5.04
C ILE A 123 1.54 12.71 6.52
N THR A 124 0.62 12.14 7.31
CA THR A 124 0.53 12.47 8.74
C THR A 124 1.64 11.81 9.56
N ASN A 125 1.84 12.26 10.80
CA ASN A 125 2.76 11.58 11.73
C ASN A 125 2.35 10.13 12.03
N GLU A 126 1.05 9.83 12.00
CA GLU A 126 0.52 8.48 12.15
C GLU A 126 0.92 7.59 10.96
N ASP A 127 0.85 8.13 9.74
CA ASP A 127 1.34 7.46 8.53
C ASP A 127 2.85 7.23 8.57
N LYS A 128 3.62 8.22 9.02
CA LYS A 128 5.07 8.08 9.21
C LYS A 128 5.40 7.01 10.24
N MET A 129 4.70 6.99 11.37
CA MET A 129 4.83 5.94 12.39
C MET A 129 4.54 4.56 11.80
N TYR A 130 3.45 4.44 11.06
CA TYR A 130 3.07 3.22 10.38
C TYR A 130 4.18 2.73 9.43
N LEU A 131 4.68 3.60 8.55
CA LEU A 131 5.77 3.27 7.65
C LEU A 131 7.02 2.85 8.41
N THR A 132 7.37 3.56 9.50
CA THR A 132 8.50 3.19 10.35
C THR A 132 8.39 1.76 10.87
N ILE A 133 7.24 1.39 11.44
CA ILE A 133 7.05 0.03 11.99
C ILE A 133 7.20 -1.04 10.89
N HIS A 134 6.60 -0.80 9.72
CA HIS A 134 6.59 -1.78 8.65
C HIS A 134 7.94 -1.91 7.94
N ILE A 135 8.64 -0.80 7.71
CA ILE A 135 9.98 -0.79 7.10
C ILE A 135 10.99 -1.41 8.07
N ASN A 136 10.95 -1.07 9.36
CA ASN A 136 11.84 -1.65 10.37
C ASN A 136 11.77 -3.18 10.37
N LYS A 137 10.54 -3.71 10.30
CA LYS A 137 10.29 -5.14 10.25
C LYS A 137 10.74 -5.79 8.94
N LEU A 138 10.77 -5.03 7.85
CA LEU A 138 11.20 -5.50 6.54
C LEU A 138 12.72 -5.63 6.46
N ILE A 139 13.45 -4.65 7.03
CA ILE A 139 14.92 -4.60 6.99
C ILE A 139 15.58 -5.37 8.15
N GLY A 140 14.81 -5.75 9.18
CA GLY A 140 15.28 -6.64 10.25
C GLY A 140 16.05 -5.96 11.37
N GLU A 141 15.66 -4.73 11.74
CA GLU A 141 16.08 -4.06 12.98
C GLU A 141 15.33 -4.59 14.22
#